data_AF-A0A816BJ45-F1
#
_entry.id   AF-A0A816BJ45-F1
#
_cell.length_a   1.000
_cell.length_b   1.000
_cell.length_c   1.000
_cell.angle_alpha   90.00
_cell.angle_beta   90.00
_cell.angle_gamma   90.00
#
_symmetry.space_group_name_H-M   'P 1'
#
loop_
_entity.id
_entity.type
_entity.pdbx_description
1 polymer ?
#
loop_
_entity_poly.entity_id
_entity_poly.type
_entity_poly.pdbx_seq_one_letter_code
_entity_poly.pdbx_strand_id
1 'polypeptide(L)'
;MKFPTIYTQFETTKCQIYTPLDGILKKGSVVPIHCVIPNALEVRLKVDSEWITSEGYTNPILQRQLNVGSKEITIYAKYEEGLSYTGLVKYTVE
;
A
#
# COMPACT_ATOMS: atom_id res chain seq x y z
N MET A 1 -3.49 -14.15 13.52
CA MET A 1 -2.82 -13.39 12.45
C MET A 1 -3.81 -13.26 11.31
N LYS A 2 -4.18 -12.02 10.93
CA LYS A 2 -4.97 -11.79 9.72
C LYS A 2 -4.02 -11.26 8.66
N PHE A 3 -4.15 -11.68 7.41
CA PHE A 3 -3.37 -11.09 6.32
C PHE A 3 -4.06 -9.85 5.79
N PRO A 4 -3.32 -8.91 5.18
CA PRO A 4 -3.95 -7.81 4.46
C PRO A 4 -4.79 -8.33 3.31
N THR A 5 -5.84 -7.59 2.97
CA THR A 5 -6.64 -7.90 1.78
C THR A 5 -5.87 -7.48 0.54
N ILE A 6 -5.62 -8.40 -0.37
CA ILE A 6 -5.02 -8.10 -1.67
C ILE A 6 -6.12 -7.98 -2.73
N TYR A 7 -5.95 -7.05 -3.68
CA TYR A 7 -6.83 -6.91 -4.82
C TYR A 7 -6.27 -7.70 -6.01
N THR A 8 -7.11 -8.05 -6.99
CA THR A 8 -6.70 -8.82 -8.19
C THR A 8 -5.47 -8.24 -8.88
N GLN A 9 -5.36 -6.91 -8.94
CA GLN A 9 -4.21 -6.24 -9.58
C GLN A 9 -2.88 -6.57 -8.89
N PHE A 10 -2.88 -6.85 -7.59
CA PHE A 10 -1.67 -7.24 -6.86
C PHE A 10 -1.11 -8.56 -7.39
N GLU A 11 -1.98 -9.55 -7.64
CA GLU A 11 -1.57 -10.86 -8.15
C GLU A 11 -1.17 -10.77 -9.63
N THR A 12 -1.95 -10.06 -10.45
CA THR A 12 -1.69 -9.96 -11.89
C THR A 12 -0.37 -9.26 -12.21
N THR A 13 0.02 -8.26 -11.40
CA THR A 13 1.32 -7.57 -11.55
C THR A 13 2.44 -8.17 -10.73
N LYS A 14 2.20 -9.31 -10.06
CA LYS A 14 3.19 -10.03 -9.25
C LYS A 14 3.80 -9.17 -8.14
N CYS A 15 2.99 -8.34 -7.51
CA CYS A 15 3.39 -7.58 -6.34
C CYS A 15 3.75 -8.51 -5.18
N GLN A 16 4.55 -8.00 -4.24
CA GLN A 16 4.97 -8.73 -3.04
C GLN A 16 4.96 -7.82 -1.83
N ILE A 17 4.59 -8.36 -0.66
CA ILE A 17 4.66 -7.64 0.63
C ILE A 17 5.84 -8.20 1.40
N TYR A 18 6.78 -7.34 1.77
CA TYR A 18 7.85 -7.69 2.71
C TYR A 18 7.48 -7.32 4.14
N THR A 19 6.89 -6.13 4.36
CA THR A 19 6.37 -5.72 5.67
C THR A 19 5.30 -4.63 5.54
N PRO A 20 4.30 -4.58 6.44
CA PRO A 20 3.98 -5.60 7.43
C PRO A 20 3.22 -6.76 6.79
N LEU A 21 3.45 -7.98 7.28
CA LEU A 21 2.67 -9.15 6.86
C LEU A 21 1.36 -9.29 7.64
N ASP A 22 1.26 -8.62 8.79
CA ASP A 22 0.00 -8.53 9.53
C ASP A 22 -0.93 -7.54 8.83
N GLY A 23 -2.16 -7.99 8.59
CA GLY A 23 -3.23 -7.23 7.98
C GLY A 23 -3.92 -6.29 8.95
N ILE A 24 -3.72 -6.48 10.26
CA ILE A 24 -4.21 -5.56 11.29
C ILE A 24 -3.05 -4.69 11.77
N LEU A 25 -3.22 -3.38 11.68
CA LEU A 25 -2.26 -2.39 12.13
C LEU A 25 -2.76 -1.71 13.40
N LYS A 26 -1.84 -1.41 14.32
CA LYS A 26 -2.18 -0.75 15.58
C LYS A 26 -2.43 0.74 15.36
N LYS A 27 -3.60 1.23 15.77
CA LYS A 27 -3.97 2.66 15.71
C LYS A 27 -2.89 3.57 16.33
N GLY A 28 -2.55 4.65 15.62
CA GLY A 28 -1.59 5.67 16.08
C GLY A 28 -0.14 5.21 16.17
N SER A 29 0.17 3.98 15.75
CA SER A 29 1.55 3.51 15.64
C SER A 29 2.21 3.99 14.34
N VAL A 30 3.54 3.87 14.28
CA VAL A 30 4.32 4.06 13.06
C VAL A 30 4.72 2.69 12.55
N VAL A 31 4.35 2.36 11.32
CA VAL A 31 4.65 1.05 10.72
C VAL A 31 5.50 1.20 9.45
N PRO A 32 6.48 0.31 9.23
CA PRO A 32 7.20 0.26 7.97
C PRO A 32 6.35 -0.45 6.92
N ILE A 33 6.09 0.22 5.81
CA ILE A 33 5.55 -0.37 4.58
C ILE A 33 6.73 -0.66 3.65
N HIS A 34 6.86 -1.91 3.23
CA HIS A 34 7.83 -2.36 2.24
C HIS A 34 7.18 -3.37 1.30
N CYS A 35 7.01 -2.99 0.04
CA CYS A 35 6.38 -3.81 -0.99
C CYS A 35 7.15 -3.72 -2.32
N VAL A 36 7.11 -4.81 -3.09
CA VAL A 36 7.46 -4.81 -4.52
C VAL A 36 6.19 -4.55 -5.32
N ILE A 37 6.23 -3.53 -6.18
CA ILE A 37 5.16 -3.12 -7.08
C ILE A 37 5.80 -2.91 -8.47
N PRO A 38 5.97 -3.98 -9.26
CA PRO A 38 6.70 -3.90 -10.53
C PRO A 38 5.99 -3.02 -11.55
N ASN A 39 6.74 -2.19 -12.28
CA ASN A 39 6.25 -1.42 -13.44
C ASN A 39 5.18 -0.37 -13.13
N ALA A 40 4.88 -0.06 -11.87
CA ALA A 40 4.02 1.08 -11.57
C ALA A 40 4.76 2.39 -11.90
N LEU A 41 4.07 3.29 -12.59
CA LEU A 41 4.54 4.66 -12.84
C LEU A 41 4.49 5.48 -11.56
N GLU A 42 3.42 5.29 -10.78
CA GLU A 42 3.21 5.99 -9.52
C GLU A 42 2.52 5.08 -8.51
N VAL A 43 2.89 5.24 -7.24
CA VAL A 43 2.26 4.56 -6.11
C VAL A 43 1.80 5.60 -5.10
N ARG A 44 0.57 5.47 -4.61
CA ARG A 44 0.00 6.32 -3.57
C ARG A 44 -0.56 5.48 -2.44
N LEU A 45 -0.54 6.04 -1.24
CA LEU A 45 -1.18 5.44 -0.09
C LEU A 45 -2.38 6.28 0.29
N LYS A 46 -3.44 5.60 0.74
CA LYS A 46 -4.59 6.23 1.35
C LYS A 46 -4.68 5.77 2.79
N VAL A 47 -4.64 6.70 3.73
CA VAL A 47 -4.81 6.43 5.16
C VAL A 47 -6.17 6.97 5.55
N ASP A 48 -7.05 6.08 5.99
CA ASP A 48 -8.49 6.32 6.18
C ASP A 48 -9.13 6.85 4.89
N SER A 49 -9.28 8.17 4.76
CA SER A 49 -9.84 8.84 3.58
C SER A 49 -8.86 9.76 2.87
N GLU A 50 -7.65 9.93 3.39
CA GLU A 50 -6.69 10.93 2.94
C GLU A 50 -5.59 10.32 2.08
N TRP A 51 -5.33 10.94 0.94
CA TRP A 51 -4.20 10.58 0.09
C TRP A 51 -2.92 11.12 0.68
N ILE A 52 -1.95 10.23 0.88
CA ILE A 52 -0.61 10.58 1.30
C ILE A 52 0.28 10.67 0.06
N THR A 53 1.15 11.67 0.04
CA THR A 53 2.14 11.89 -1.04
C THR A 53 2.95 10.63 -1.32
N SER A 54 3.28 10.43 -2.60
CA SER A 54 3.94 9.25 -3.21
C SER A 54 5.41 9.09 -2.83
N GLU A 55 5.84 9.68 -1.71
CA GLU A 55 7.21 9.51 -1.20
C GLU A 55 7.48 8.05 -0.82
N GLY A 56 8.69 7.61 -1.14
CA GLY A 56 9.19 6.27 -0.82
C GLY A 56 8.99 5.22 -1.92
N TYR A 57 8.48 5.59 -3.10
CA TYR A 57 8.44 4.67 -4.25
C TYR A 57 9.57 4.96 -5.24
N THR A 58 10.33 3.93 -5.60
CA THR A 58 11.29 3.90 -6.70
C THR A 58 11.17 2.55 -7.36
N ASN A 59 10.60 2.50 -8.57
CA ASN A 59 10.27 1.26 -9.26
C ASN A 59 11.42 0.22 -9.15
N PRO A 60 11.15 -1.00 -8.62
CA PRO A 60 9.85 -1.56 -8.26
C PRO A 60 9.50 -1.48 -6.76
N ILE A 61 10.24 -0.74 -5.95
CA ILE A 61 10.15 -0.79 -4.49
C ILE A 61 9.37 0.39 -3.93
N LEU A 62 8.34 0.11 -3.15
CA LEU A 62 7.75 1.04 -2.19
C LEU A 62 8.33 0.75 -0.81
N GLN A 63 9.08 1.68 -0.23
CA GLN A 63 9.60 1.58 1.13
C GLN A 63 9.46 2.90 1.88
N ARG A 64 8.69 2.90 2.97
CA ARG A 64 8.49 4.08 3.82
C ARG A 64 8.00 3.72 5.21
N GLN A 65 8.12 4.67 6.14
CA GLN A 65 7.35 4.64 7.38
C GLN A 65 6.02 5.39 7.19
N LEU A 66 4.99 4.93 7.89
CA LEU A 66 3.65 5.48 7.81
C LEU A 66 3.01 5.53 9.20
N ASN A 67 2.40 6.67 9.52
CA ASN A 67 1.52 6.79 10.68
C ASN A 67 0.21 6.08 10.39
N VAL A 68 -0.16 5.13 11.25
CA VAL A 68 -1.41 4.39 11.14
C VAL A 68 -2.56 5.27 11.60
N GLY A 69 -3.54 5.46 10.71
CA GLY A 69 -4.78 6.17 10.98
C GLY A 69 -5.71 5.40 11.92
N SER A 70 -7.00 5.52 11.70
CA SER A 70 -8.04 5.01 12.61
C SER A 70 -8.89 3.88 12.04
N LYS A 71 -8.85 3.63 10.72
CA LYS A 71 -9.73 2.70 10.02
C LYS A 71 -8.97 1.74 9.13
N GLU A 72 -8.28 2.26 8.13
CA GLU A 72 -7.62 1.42 7.11
C GLU A 72 -6.48 2.15 6.42
N ILE A 73 -5.58 1.37 5.82
CA ILE A 73 -4.53 1.84 4.94
C ILE A 73 -4.62 1.06 3.65
N THR A 74 -4.73 1.74 2.52
CA THR A 74 -4.75 1.10 1.20
C THR A 74 -3.61 1.61 0.33
N ILE A 75 -2.85 0.69 -0.26
CA ILE A 75 -1.81 0.96 -1.25
C ILE A 75 -2.44 0.91 -2.63
N TYR A 76 -2.20 1.94 -3.42
CA TYR A 76 -2.68 2.08 -4.79
C TYR A 76 -1.51 2.27 -5.76
N ALA A 77 -1.66 1.77 -6.97
CA ALA A 77 -0.69 1.99 -8.05
C ALA A 77 -1.37 2.43 -9.34
N LYS A 78 -0.60 3.15 -10.14
CA LYS A 78 -0.94 3.57 -11.50
C LYS A 78 0.14 3.05 -12.44
N TYR A 79 -0.28 2.37 -13.51
CA TYR A 79 0.63 1.68 -14.44
C TYR A 79 0.74 2.36 -15.80
N GLU A 80 -0.21 3.25 -16.14
CA GLU A 80 -0.23 3.98 -17.41
C GLU A 80 -0.65 5.44 -17.16
N GLU A 81 -0.10 6.37 -17.95
CA GLU A 81 -0.53 7.76 -17.91
C GLU A 81 -2.00 7.89 -18.33
N GLY A 82 -2.71 8.90 -17.79
CA GLY A 82 -4.14 9.08 -18.04
C GLY A 82 -5.09 8.07 -17.36
N LEU A 83 -4.61 6.92 -16.88
CA LEU A 83 -5.44 5.97 -16.12
C LEU A 83 -5.59 6.33 -14.64
N SER A 84 -6.65 5.76 -14.03
CA SER A 84 -6.93 5.88 -12.59
C SER A 84 -6.04 4.94 -11.77
N TYR A 85 -5.83 5.26 -10.51
CA TYR A 85 -5.15 4.36 -9.58
C TYR A 85 -5.99 3.12 -9.30
N THR A 86 -5.32 1.97 -9.18
CA THR A 86 -5.93 0.70 -8.79
C THR A 86 -5.43 0.28 -7.41
N GLY A 87 -6.33 -0.21 -6.56
CA GLY A 87 -5.97 -0.74 -5.25
C GLY A 87 -5.14 -2.01 -5.38
N LEU A 88 -4.14 -2.17 -4.51
CA LEU A 88 -3.25 -3.33 -4.48
C LEU A 88 -3.37 -4.11 -3.18
N VAL A 89 -3.22 -3.42 -2.05
CA VAL A 89 -3.24 -4.04 -0.72
C VAL A 89 -4.00 -3.14 0.22
N LYS A 90 -4.82 -3.73 1.09
CA LYS A 90 -5.54 -3.04 2.16
C LYS A 90 -5.28 -3.68 3.51
N TYR A 91 -4.89 -2.84 4.45
CA TYR A 91 -4.73 -3.15 5.87
C TYR A 91 -5.88 -2.54 6.66
N THR A 92 -6.37 -3.26 7.67
CA THR A 92 -7.35 -2.76 8.64
C THR A 92 -6.65 -2.25 9.90
N VAL A 93 -7.28 -1.32 10.61
CA VAL A 93 -6.75 -0.77 11.86
C VAL A 93 -7.59 -1.25 13.04
N GLU A 94 -6.92 -1.66 14.12
CA GLU A 94 -7.52 -1.93 15.44
C GLU A 94 -6.82 -1.10 16.54
#